data_AF-A0A7C2QVZ7-F1
#
_entry.id   AF-A0A7C2QVZ7-F1
#
_cell.length_a   1.000
_cell.length_b   1.000
_cell.length_c   1.000
_cell.angle_alpha   90.00
_cell.angle_beta   90.00
_cell.angle_gamma   90.00
#
_symmetry.space_group_name_H-M   'P 1'
#
loop_
_entity.id
_entity.type
_entity.pdbx_description
1 polymer ?
#
loop_
_entity_poly.entity_id
_entity_poly.type
_entity_poly.pdbx_seq_one_letter_code
_entity_poly.pdbx_strand_id
1 'polypeptide(L)'
;MARPTKGGEDMKALALGLMLLVAVAAGMVAPLAGAAAQQKRWAGLDPNSEASSPVAWGGSEEEARTRAIEACRRVSKTCANGPALTDDMREVFAVVCCAKPKPGCVAAAAPGRREAMRSAQRALSDTGYSDCSVRHYMSAGTGKRQ
;
A
#
# COMPACT_ATOMS: atom_id res chain seq x y z
N MET A 1 18.21 -75.53 -44.31
CA MET A 1 19.20 -74.91 -45.22
C MET A 1 18.43 -74.09 -46.24
N ALA A 2 18.51 -72.75 -46.19
CA ALA A 2 18.30 -71.79 -47.28
C ALA A 2 18.12 -70.37 -46.70
N ARG A 3 19.11 -69.52 -46.96
CA ARG A 3 19.03 -68.04 -47.09
C ARG A 3 18.88 -67.74 -48.62
N PRO A 4 18.74 -66.49 -49.14
CA PRO A 4 18.45 -65.16 -48.58
C PRO A 4 17.56 -64.22 -49.50
N THR A 5 17.49 -62.92 -49.14
CA THR A 5 17.36 -61.68 -49.98
C THR A 5 16.01 -61.37 -50.67
N LYS A 6 15.56 -60.13 -50.96
CA LYS A 6 16.09 -58.73 -50.92
C LYS A 6 14.91 -57.76 -51.15
N GLY A 7 14.98 -56.55 -50.57
CA GLY A 7 14.51 -55.25 -51.13
C GLY A 7 12.99 -55.02 -51.29
N GLY A 8 12.42 -53.86 -51.02
CA GLY A 8 12.92 -52.53 -50.65
C GLY A 8 11.73 -51.55 -50.69
N GLU A 9 11.83 -50.49 -49.88
CA GLU A 9 11.15 -49.17 -50.03
C GLU A 9 9.61 -49.21 -49.79
N ASP A 10 9.06 -48.59 -48.75
CA ASP A 10 8.94 -47.13 -48.61
C ASP A 10 8.99 -46.62 -47.17
N MET A 11 9.58 -45.45 -47.09
CA MET A 11 10.01 -44.72 -45.90
C MET A 11 8.90 -43.79 -45.43
N LYS A 12 8.41 -43.94 -44.19
CA LYS A 12 7.85 -42.84 -43.39
C LYS A 12 7.82 -43.17 -41.90
N ALA A 13 8.83 -42.60 -41.24
CA ALA A 13 8.85 -42.08 -39.86
C ALA A 13 8.22 -42.96 -38.77
N LEU A 14 9.00 -43.68 -37.95
CA LEU A 14 9.73 -43.15 -36.76
C LEU A 14 8.83 -42.22 -35.93
N ALA A 15 8.59 -42.44 -34.64
CA ALA A 15 9.19 -43.35 -33.68
C ALA A 15 8.25 -43.41 -32.46
N LEU A 16 8.15 -44.57 -31.80
CA LEU A 16 8.57 -44.81 -30.40
C LEU A 16 8.38 -43.59 -29.48
N GLY A 17 7.71 -43.67 -28.34
CA GLY A 17 7.59 -44.71 -27.32
C GLY A 17 7.08 -43.95 -26.08
N LEU A 18 6.89 -44.47 -24.89
CA LEU A 18 7.19 -45.71 -24.23
C LEU A 18 6.35 -45.59 -22.94
N MET A 19 5.61 -46.63 -22.58
CA MET A 19 5.01 -46.76 -21.26
C MET A 19 6.05 -46.55 -20.16
N LEU A 20 5.71 -45.88 -19.07
CA LEU A 20 5.99 -46.41 -17.73
C LEU A 20 5.18 -45.67 -16.65
N LEU A 21 4.40 -46.45 -15.90
CA LEU A 21 3.85 -46.10 -14.60
C LEU A 21 5.00 -45.78 -13.63
N VAL A 22 4.90 -44.67 -12.90
CA VAL A 22 5.57 -44.51 -11.60
C VAL A 22 4.55 -43.93 -10.62
N ALA A 23 4.07 -44.80 -9.73
CA ALA A 23 3.37 -44.41 -8.51
C ALA A 23 4.36 -43.67 -7.61
N VAL A 24 4.06 -42.43 -7.23
CA VAL A 24 4.75 -41.71 -6.16
C VAL A 24 3.75 -41.40 -5.06
N ALA A 25 3.68 -42.31 -4.09
CA ALA A 25 3.23 -42.01 -2.75
C ALA A 25 4.41 -41.35 -2.00
N ALA A 26 4.38 -40.03 -1.82
CA ALA A 26 5.17 -39.33 -0.81
C ALA A 26 4.80 -37.85 -0.76
N GLY A 27 4.45 -37.37 0.45
CA GLY A 27 4.66 -35.98 0.81
C GLY A 27 3.48 -35.04 0.60
N MET A 28 2.43 -35.15 1.43
CA MET A 28 1.69 -33.95 1.84
C MET A 28 2.62 -33.11 2.74
N VAL A 29 3.56 -32.38 2.11
CA VAL A 29 4.25 -31.28 2.78
C VAL A 29 3.26 -30.12 2.75
N ALA A 30 2.45 -30.01 3.80
CA ALA A 30 1.70 -28.80 4.04
C ALA A 30 2.71 -27.64 4.09
N PRO A 31 2.61 -26.61 3.22
CA PRO A 31 3.37 -25.42 3.44
C PRO A 31 2.78 -24.80 4.72
N LEU A 32 3.50 -24.98 5.84
CA LEU A 32 3.48 -24.02 6.93
C LEU A 32 3.93 -22.70 6.31
N ALA A 33 2.98 -22.01 5.68
CA ALA A 33 3.09 -20.60 5.39
C ALA A 33 3.29 -19.95 6.75
N GLY A 34 4.56 -19.76 7.11
CA GLY A 34 4.93 -18.91 8.22
C GLY A 34 4.19 -17.61 7.97
N ALA A 35 3.22 -17.30 8.82
CA ALA A 35 2.66 -15.98 8.90
C ALA A 35 3.86 -15.08 9.19
N ALA A 36 4.42 -14.47 8.15
CA ALA A 36 5.32 -13.36 8.31
C ALA A 36 4.54 -12.40 9.19
N ALA A 37 4.98 -12.25 10.45
CA ALA A 37 4.41 -11.29 11.36
C ALA A 37 4.61 -9.95 10.67
N GLN A 38 3.56 -9.49 9.99
CA GLN A 38 3.56 -8.25 9.26
C GLN A 38 3.74 -7.20 10.35
N GLN A 39 4.97 -6.74 10.53
CA GLN A 39 5.33 -5.81 11.59
C GLN A 39 4.34 -4.65 11.50
N LYS A 40 3.50 -4.50 12.53
CA LYS A 40 2.48 -3.48 12.56
C LYS A 40 3.19 -2.14 12.48
N ARG A 41 3.03 -1.45 11.35
CA ARG A 41 3.68 -0.17 11.06
C ARG A 41 2.59 0.88 11.02
N TRP A 42 2.82 1.96 11.73
CA TRP A 42 1.94 3.12 11.72
C TRP A 42 2.53 4.20 10.82
N ALA A 43 1.66 4.88 10.08
CA ALA A 43 1.96 6.07 9.31
C ALA A 43 1.23 7.25 9.95
N GLY A 44 1.90 8.39 10.00
CA GLY A 44 1.35 9.63 10.50
C GLY A 44 1.67 10.79 9.58
N LEU A 45 0.72 11.72 9.46
CA LEU A 45 0.89 12.96 8.71
C LEU A 45 0.30 14.11 9.53
N ASP A 46 1.14 15.08 9.87
CA ASP A 46 0.72 16.35 10.46
C ASP A 46 0.60 17.42 9.36
N PRO A 47 -0.61 17.90 9.05
CA PRO A 47 -0.82 18.80 7.93
C PRO A 47 -0.31 20.21 8.23
N ASN A 48 0.04 20.95 7.19
CA ASN A 48 0.43 22.35 7.26
C ASN A 48 -0.12 23.17 6.09
N SER A 49 0.03 24.50 6.18
CA SER A 49 -0.47 25.42 5.17
C SER A 49 0.44 25.54 3.93
N GLU A 50 1.66 24.99 3.98
CA GLU A 50 2.73 25.17 2.99
C GLU A 50 2.80 24.01 1.97
N ALA A 51 1.78 23.15 1.95
CA ALA A 51 1.64 21.99 1.07
C ALA A 51 2.81 20.97 1.14
N SER A 52 3.63 21.05 2.19
CA SER A 52 4.77 20.18 2.45
C SER A 52 4.45 19.31 3.67
N SER A 53 3.44 18.44 3.60
CA SER A 53 3.04 17.60 4.74
C SER A 53 3.65 16.19 4.63
N PRO A 54 4.86 15.95 5.19
CA PRO A 54 5.54 14.66 5.07
C PRO A 54 4.81 13.57 5.87
N VAL A 55 4.83 12.36 5.34
CA VAL A 55 4.44 11.16 6.08
C VAL A 55 5.64 10.68 6.90
N ALA A 56 5.40 10.37 8.17
CA ALA A 56 6.36 9.73 9.06
C ALA A 56 5.83 8.37 9.50
N TRP A 57 6.72 7.46 9.88
CA TRP A 57 6.35 6.11 10.30
C TRP A 57 6.94 5.74 11.65
N GLY A 58 6.22 4.89 12.36
CA GLY A 58 6.69 4.30 13.61
C GLY A 58 6.21 2.86 13.81
N GLY A 59 6.83 2.17 14.77
CA GLY A 59 6.42 0.82 15.20
C GLY A 59 5.14 0.80 16.04
N SER A 60 4.70 1.96 16.54
CA SER A 60 3.47 2.16 17.30
C SER A 60 2.76 3.43 16.86
N GLU A 61 1.49 3.58 17.27
CA GLU A 61 0.71 4.80 17.00
C GLU A 61 1.40 6.04 17.60
N GLU A 62 1.85 5.95 18.86
CA GLU A 62 2.51 7.07 19.55
C GLU A 62 3.84 7.47 18.89
N GLU A 63 4.61 6.49 18.40
CA GLU A 63 5.86 6.76 17.69
C GLU A 63 5.58 7.47 16.35
N ALA A 64 4.60 6.97 15.58
CA ALA A 64 4.21 7.60 14.32
C ALA A 64 3.66 9.02 14.53
N ARG A 65 2.85 9.23 15.58
CA ARG A 65 2.33 10.54 16.00
C ARG A 65 3.45 11.53 16.29
N THR A 66 4.38 11.14 17.16
CA THR A 66 5.51 12.00 17.56
C THR A 66 6.34 12.37 16.33
N ARG A 67 6.70 11.38 15.51
CA ARG A 67 7.51 11.59 14.32
C ARG A 67 6.80 12.43 13.26
N ALA A 68 5.47 12.34 13.13
CA ALA A 68 4.71 13.17 12.20
C ALA A 68 4.73 14.64 12.60
N ILE A 69 4.54 14.93 13.90
CA ILE A 69 4.63 16.29 14.46
C ILE A 69 6.04 16.86 14.23
N GLU A 70 7.08 16.08 14.55
CA GLU A 70 8.46 16.50 14.30
C GLU A 70 8.74 16.71 12.81
N ALA A 71 8.22 15.84 11.94
CA ALA A 71 8.39 15.95 10.50
C ALA A 71 7.77 17.22 9.96
N CYS A 72 6.57 17.59 10.43
CA CYS A 72 5.98 18.86 10.07
C CYS A 72 6.80 20.04 10.59
N ARG A 73 7.21 20.04 11.87
CA ARG A 73 7.98 21.14 12.47
C ARG A 73 9.32 21.39 11.79
N ARG A 74 9.93 20.36 11.19
CA ARG A 74 11.17 20.51 10.41
C ARG A 74 10.98 21.29 9.10
N VAL A 75 9.78 21.23 8.52
CA VAL A 75 9.53 21.76 7.17
C VAL A 75 8.56 22.94 7.15
N SER A 76 7.88 23.23 8.27
CA SER A 76 6.83 24.22 8.35
C SER A 76 6.67 24.78 9.77
N LYS A 77 6.26 26.05 9.84
CA LYS A 77 5.86 26.72 11.10
C LYS A 77 4.34 26.68 11.32
N THR A 78 3.58 26.11 10.39
CA THR A 78 2.11 26.16 10.34
C THR A 78 1.46 24.79 10.53
N CYS A 79 2.15 23.88 11.24
CA CYS A 79 1.63 22.57 11.60
C CYS A 79 0.29 22.67 12.32
N ALA A 80 -0.64 21.79 11.98
CA ALA A 80 -1.95 21.76 12.59
C ALA A 80 -1.91 21.19 14.01
N ASN A 81 -3.05 21.26 14.70
CA ASN A 81 -3.21 20.71 16.04
C ASN A 81 -3.57 19.21 16.03
N GLY A 82 -2.84 18.40 15.26
CA GLY A 82 -2.97 16.95 15.34
C GLY A 82 -2.69 16.22 14.03
N PRO A 83 -1.86 15.16 14.06
CA PRO A 83 -1.64 14.32 12.90
C PRO A 83 -2.82 13.37 12.64
N ALA A 84 -3.04 13.07 11.37
CA ALA A 84 -3.79 11.88 10.96
C ALA A 84 -2.89 10.65 11.09
N LEU A 85 -3.46 9.52 11.53
CA LEU A 85 -2.73 8.28 11.78
C LEU A 85 -3.47 7.10 11.14
N THR A 86 -2.71 6.11 10.68
CA THR A 86 -3.26 4.84 10.17
C THR A 86 -2.22 3.73 10.28
N ASP A 87 -2.67 2.49 10.53
CA ASP A 87 -1.86 1.29 10.40
C ASP A 87 -2.05 0.56 9.05
N ASP A 88 -2.95 1.04 8.18
CA ASP A 88 -3.12 0.50 6.82
C ASP A 88 -2.29 1.30 5.81
N MET A 89 -1.17 0.71 5.38
CA MET A 89 -0.24 1.33 4.42
C MET A 89 -0.82 1.49 3.01
N ARG A 90 -2.01 0.93 2.72
CA ARG A 90 -2.71 1.12 1.44
C ARG A 90 -3.54 2.41 1.42
N GLU A 91 -3.78 3.01 2.59
CA GLU A 91 -4.56 4.23 2.69
C GLU A 91 -3.85 5.45 2.10
N VAL A 92 -4.66 6.47 1.87
CA VAL A 92 -4.23 7.77 1.38
C VAL A 92 -4.62 8.82 2.41
N PHE A 93 -3.68 9.68 2.78
CA PHE A 93 -3.96 10.89 3.51
C PHE A 93 -4.46 11.96 2.55
N ALA A 94 -5.60 12.58 2.86
CA ALA A 94 -6.04 13.80 2.21
C ALA A 94 -5.78 14.99 3.12
N VAL A 95 -5.01 15.98 2.64
CA VAL A 95 -4.80 17.24 3.36
C VAL A 95 -5.78 18.27 2.84
N VAL A 96 -6.64 18.77 3.72
CA VAL A 96 -7.65 19.78 3.42
C VAL A 96 -7.36 21.01 4.26
N CYS A 97 -7.38 22.18 3.63
CA CYS A 97 -7.23 23.45 4.32
C CYS A 97 -8.42 24.36 4.02
N CYS A 98 -8.84 25.11 5.02
CA CYS A 98 -9.91 26.09 4.93
C CYS A 98 -9.37 27.49 5.22
N ALA A 99 -10.00 28.51 4.64
CA ALA A 99 -9.66 29.90 4.90
C ALA A 99 -10.52 30.54 6.00
N LYS A 100 -11.71 30.00 6.28
CA LYS A 100 -12.68 30.54 7.25
C LYS A 100 -13.00 29.53 8.36
N PRO A 101 -13.22 29.98 9.61
CA PRO A 101 -13.16 31.36 10.09
C PRO A 101 -11.73 31.91 10.20
N LYS A 102 -10.73 31.04 10.17
CA LYS A 102 -9.31 31.36 10.09
C LYS A 102 -8.59 30.28 9.26
N PRO A 103 -7.37 30.52 8.77
CA PRO A 103 -6.58 29.49 8.12
C PRO A 103 -6.38 28.28 9.04
N GLY A 104 -6.70 27.10 8.53
CA GLY A 104 -6.53 25.85 9.25
C GLY A 104 -6.51 24.66 8.29
N CYS A 105 -5.72 23.65 8.62
CA CYS A 105 -5.61 22.43 7.84
C CYS A 105 -5.87 21.21 8.71
N VAL A 106 -6.46 20.18 8.12
CA VAL A 106 -6.59 18.86 8.72
C VAL A 106 -6.17 17.80 7.70
N ALA A 107 -5.86 16.62 8.22
CA ALA A 107 -5.63 15.44 7.41
C ALA A 107 -6.57 14.33 7.87
N ALA A 108 -6.92 13.43 6.95
CA ALA A 108 -7.58 12.18 7.28
C ALA A 108 -7.02 11.06 6.39
N ALA A 109 -6.85 9.87 6.96
CA ALA A 109 -6.50 8.66 6.24
C ALA A 109 -7.78 7.90 5.88
N ALA A 110 -7.83 7.34 4.68
CA ALA A 110 -8.87 6.40 4.27
C ALA A 110 -8.40 5.54 3.09
N PRO A 111 -9.11 4.47 2.73
CA PRO A 111 -8.73 3.58 1.61
C PRO A 111 -8.68 4.26 0.24
N GLY A 112 -9.29 5.44 0.09
CA GLY A 112 -9.37 6.16 -1.17
C GLY A 112 -9.39 7.67 -0.99
N ARG A 113 -8.99 8.40 -2.04
CA ARG A 113 -8.91 9.88 -2.03
C ARG A 113 -10.24 10.54 -1.66
N ARG A 114 -11.34 10.04 -2.21
CA ARG A 114 -12.68 10.61 -2.00
C ARG A 114 -13.16 10.39 -0.58
N GLU A 115 -12.93 9.21 -0.02
CA GLU A 115 -13.23 8.87 1.37
C GLU A 115 -12.39 9.73 2.33
N ALA A 116 -11.08 9.83 2.08
CA ALA A 116 -10.17 10.63 2.89
C ALA A 116 -10.54 12.12 2.87
N MET A 117 -10.82 12.68 1.69
CA MET A 117 -11.29 14.05 1.55
C MET A 117 -12.61 14.29 2.29
N ARG A 118 -13.59 13.39 2.15
CA ARG A 118 -14.88 13.53 2.85
C ARG A 118 -14.69 13.48 4.36
N SER A 119 -13.82 12.60 4.86
CA SER A 119 -13.49 12.53 6.28
C SER A 119 -12.84 13.82 6.78
N ALA A 120 -11.85 14.34 6.05
CA ALA A 120 -11.19 15.61 6.38
C ALA A 120 -12.17 16.81 6.34
N GLN A 121 -13.03 16.89 5.33
CA GLN A 121 -14.04 17.94 5.22
C GLN A 121 -15.08 17.89 6.35
N ARG A 122 -15.49 16.70 6.77
CA ARG A 122 -16.39 16.53 7.93
C ARG A 122 -15.76 17.07 9.20
N ALA A 123 -14.51 16.68 9.51
CA ALA A 123 -13.80 17.18 10.69
C ALA A 123 -13.70 18.72 10.75
N LEU A 124 -13.51 19.36 9.59
CA LEU A 124 -13.52 20.81 9.47
C LEU A 124 -14.93 21.42 9.60
N SER A 125 -15.93 20.80 8.99
CA SER A 125 -17.31 21.28 9.02
C SER A 125 -17.92 21.18 10.43
N ASP A 126 -17.61 20.10 11.16
CA ASP A 126 -18.02 19.89 12.55
C ASP A 126 -17.45 20.95 13.50
N THR A 127 -16.36 21.62 13.08
CA THR A 127 -15.71 22.71 13.83
C THR A 127 -16.02 24.10 13.26
N GLY A 128 -16.97 24.21 12.32
CA GLY A 128 -17.43 25.48 11.75
C GLY A 128 -16.51 26.08 10.68
N TYR A 129 -15.52 25.32 10.18
CA TYR A 129 -14.70 25.79 9.07
C TYR A 129 -15.46 25.72 7.74
N SER A 130 -15.14 26.65 6.85
CA SER A 130 -15.71 26.75 5.51
C SER A 130 -14.69 27.32 4.53
N ASP A 131 -15.03 27.33 3.23
CA ASP A 131 -14.09 27.68 2.16
C ASP A 131 -12.86 26.75 2.15
N CYS A 132 -13.17 25.45 2.10
CA CYS A 132 -12.21 24.36 2.25
C CYS A 132 -11.82 23.79 0.89
N SER A 133 -10.52 23.59 0.68
CA SER A 133 -9.97 22.97 -0.53
C SER A 133 -8.99 21.87 -0.17
N VAL A 134 -8.98 20.82 -0.98
CA VAL A 134 -7.94 19.80 -0.92
C VAL A 134 -6.64 20.44 -1.39
N ARG A 135 -5.57 20.30 -0.60
CA ARG A 135 -4.24 20.75 -0.98
C ARG A 135 -3.48 19.70 -1.75
N HIS A 136 -3.42 18.48 -1.21
CA HIS A 136 -2.73 17.35 -1.82
C HIS A 136 -3.13 16.04 -1.14
N TYR A 137 -2.76 14.93 -1.77
CA TYR A 137 -2.90 13.58 -1.26
C TYR A 137 -1.53 12.95 -1.06
N MET A 138 -1.38 12.12 -0.02
CA MET A 138 -0.14 11.39 0.27
C MET A 138 -0.43 9.91 0.50
N SER A 139 0.36 9.03 -0.10
CA SER A 139 0.30 7.59 0.17
C SER A 139 0.82 7.29 1.58
N ALA A 140 0.05 6.54 2.38
CA ALA A 140 0.48 6.13 3.71
C ALA A 140 1.69 5.19 3.66
N GLY A 141 1.74 4.28 2.68
CA GLY A 141 2.84 3.33 2.54
C GLY A 141 4.14 3.93 2.01
N THR A 142 4.08 4.93 1.15
CA THR A 142 5.28 5.45 0.45
C THR A 142 5.65 6.89 0.80
N GLY A 143 4.72 7.67 1.37
CA GLY A 143 4.89 9.11 1.60
C GLY A 143 5.00 9.92 0.31
N LYS A 144 4.66 9.36 -0.86
CA LYS A 144 4.64 10.07 -2.14
C LYS A 144 3.28 10.74 -2.37
N ARG A 145 3.30 11.84 -3.11
CA ARG A 145 2.07 12.50 -3.57
C ARG A 145 1.30 11.59 -4.53
N GLN A 146 -0.02 11.61 -4.38
CA GLN A 146 -0.97 10.85 -5.20
C GLN A 146 -1.74 11.81 -6.12
#